data_AF-A0A9X9A5L6-F1
#
_entry.id   AF-A0A9X9A5L6-F1
#
_cell.length_a   1.000
_cell.length_b   1.000
_cell.length_c   1.000
_cell.angle_alpha   90.00
_cell.angle_beta   90.00
_cell.angle_gamma   90.00
#
_symmetry.space_group_name_H-M   'P 1'
#
loop_
_entity.id
_entity.type
_entity.pdbx_description
1 polymer ?
#
loop_
_entity_poly.entity_id
_entity_poly.type
_entity_poly.pdbx_seq_one_letter_code
_entity_poly.pdbx_strand_id
1 'polypeptide(L)' 'MATTKPYRVLLYYMYTTIENPEEFAAEHLEFCNSLELKGRILVAKEGINGTCSGTVEQTEKY' A
#
# COMPACT_ATOMS: atom_id res chain seq x y z
N MET A 1 17.80 -1.96 -24.74
CA MET A 1 17.12 -0.75 -24.24
C MET A 1 16.46 -1.12 -22.92
N ALA A 2 16.81 -0.46 -21.82
CA ALA A 2 16.14 -0.69 -20.55
C ALA A 2 14.69 -0.22 -20.69
N THR A 3 13.74 -1.16 -20.64
CA THR A 3 12.33 -0.83 -20.44
C THR A 3 12.25 -0.14 -19.09
N THR A 4 12.21 1.18 -19.07
CA THR A 4 11.84 1.95 -17.88
C THR A 4 10.42 1.52 -17.55
N LYS A 5 10.27 0.51 -16.68
CA LYS A 5 8.98 0.15 -16.11
C LYS A 5 8.45 1.47 -15.52
N PRO A 6 7.29 2.00 -15.95
CA PRO A 6 6.77 3.23 -15.38
C PRO A 6 6.34 2.88 -13.95
N TYR A 7 7.20 3.18 -12.99
CA TYR A 7 6.88 3.05 -11.58
C TYR A 7 5.95 4.21 -11.20
N ARG A 8 4.87 3.90 -10.49
CA ARG A 8 3.93 4.86 -9.92
C ARG A 8 4.16 4.90 -8.41
N VAL A 9 4.00 6.09 -7.83
CA VAL A 9 3.92 6.27 -6.38
C VAL A 9 2.46 6.58 -6.06
N LEU A 10 1.88 5.83 -5.13
CA LEU A 10 0.58 6.10 -4.52
C LEU A 10 0.83 6.80 -3.18
N LEU A 11 0.11 7.88 -2.93
CA LEU A 11 0.12 8.63 -1.67
C LEU A 11 -1.34 8.88 -1.28
N TYR A 12 -1.74 8.42 -0.10
CA TYR A 12 -3.13 8.49 0.34
C TYR A 12 -3.25 8.52 1.86
N TYR A 13 -4.39 9.01 2.33
CA TYR A 13 -4.83 8.89 3.72
C TYR A 13 -6.34 8.72 3.77
N MET A 14 -6.86 8.09 4.82
CA MET A 14 -8.29 7.99 5.09
C MET A 14 -8.50 7.92 6.60
N TYR A 15 -9.32 8.84 7.13
CA TYR A 15 -9.80 8.77 8.51
C TYR A 15 -11.04 7.89 8.56
N THR A 16 -10.93 6.78 9.28
CA THR A 16 -12.02 5.83 9.51
C THR A 16 -11.68 4.96 10.71
N THR A 17 -12.68 4.54 11.46
CA THR A 17 -12.44 3.62 12.59
C THR A 17 -12.02 2.25 12.04
N ILE A 18 -10.80 1.82 12.37
CA ILE A 18 -10.31 0.45 12.10
C ILE A 18 -10.42 -0.36 13.39
N GLU A 19 -11.21 -1.43 13.40
CA GLU A 19 -11.50 -2.18 14.63
C GLU A 19 -10.24 -2.80 15.25
N ASN A 20 -9.48 -3.55 14.45
CA ASN A 20 -8.22 -4.21 14.82
C ASN A 20 -7.06 -3.71 13.94
N PRO A 21 -6.41 -2.57 14.27
CA PRO A 21 -5.37 -1.99 13.42
C PRO A 21 -4.17 -2.90 13.16
N GLU A 22 -3.77 -3.71 14.15
CA GLU A 22 -2.62 -4.62 14.03
C GLU A 22 -2.90 -5.77 13.05
N GLU A 23 -4.10 -6.38 13.15
CA GLU A 23 -4.57 -7.44 12.24
C GLU A 23 -4.69 -6.91 10.81
N PHE A 24 -5.36 -5.76 10.63
CA PHE A 24 -5.47 -5.11 9.32
C PHE A 24 -4.08 -4.78 8.73
N ALA A 25 -3.14 -4.30 9.56
CA ALA A 25 -1.78 -4.02 9.10
C ALA A 25 -1.05 -5.28 8.62
N ALA A 26 -1.22 -6.42 9.32
CA ALA A 26 -0.61 -7.68 8.94
C ALA A 26 -1.17 -8.21 7.61
N GLU A 27 -2.50 -8.28 7.47
CA GLU A 27 -3.16 -8.72 6.24
C GLU A 27 -2.82 -7.81 5.05
N HIS A 28 -2.82 -6.49 5.28
CA HIS A 28 -2.52 -5.52 4.24
C HIS A 28 -1.05 -5.57 3.82
N LEU A 29 -0.12 -5.86 4.74
CA LEU A 29 1.28 -6.09 4.43
C LEU A 29 1.47 -7.35 3.57
N GLU A 30 0.79 -8.45 3.89
CA GLU A 30 0.81 -9.67 3.08
C GLU A 30 0.28 -9.41 1.67
N PHE A 31 -0.84 -8.69 1.55
CA PHE A 31 -1.39 -8.26 0.27
C PHE A 31 -0.39 -7.41 -0.54
N CYS A 32 0.18 -6.37 0.06
CA CYS A 32 1.18 -5.52 -0.59
C CYS A 32 2.41 -6.31 -1.06
N ASN A 33 2.87 -7.27 -0.25
CA ASN A 33 4.00 -8.14 -0.58
C ASN A 33 3.66 -9.08 -1.76
N SER A 34 2.43 -9.61 -1.81
CA SER A 34 1.97 -10.45 -2.92
C SER A 34 1.97 -9.72 -4.28
N LEU A 35 1.80 -8.39 -4.25
CA LEU A 35 1.85 -7.50 -5.42
C LEU A 35 3.26 -6.93 -5.67
N GLU A 36 4.25 -7.31 -4.86
CA GLU A 36 5.63 -6.81 -4.87
C GLU A 36 5.74 -5.28 -4.71
N LEU A 37 4.77 -4.65 -4.04
CA LEU A 37 4.82 -3.21 -3.73
C LEU A 37 5.90 -2.91 -2.69
N LYS A 38 6.46 -1.69 -2.77
CA LYS A 38 7.44 -1.17 -1.80
C LYS A 38 6.97 0.15 -1.23
N GLY A 39 7.13 0.36 0.07
CA GLY A 39 6.72 1.59 0.71
C GLY A 39 6.49 1.47 2.21
N ARG A 40 5.70 2.39 2.74
CA ARG A 40 5.30 2.44 4.15
C ARG A 40 3.83 2.81 4.24
N ILE A 41 3.08 2.04 5.03
CA ILE A 41 1.68 2.29 5.33
C ILE A 41 1.56 2.25 6.85
N LEU A 42 1.03 3.33 7.43
CA LEU A 42 0.71 3.47 8.84
C LEU A 42 -0.78 3.17 9.00
N VAL A 43 -1.10 2.25 9.90
CA VAL A 43 -2.46 1.87 10.26
C VAL A 43 -2.63 2.16 11.74
N ALA A 44 -3.70 2.87 12.09
CA ALA A 44 -4.06 3.22 13.46
C ALA A 44 -5.57 3.09 13.65
N LYS A 45 -6.04 3.19 14.89
CA LYS A 45 -7.47 3.15 15.23
C LYS A 45 -8.28 4.19 14.46
N GLU A 46 -7.68 5.36 14.21
CA GLU A 46 -8.29 6.49 13.51
C GLU A 46 -8.25 6.41 11.98
N GLY A 47 -7.53 5.43 11.40
CA GLY A 47 -7.47 5.25 9.96
C GLY A 47 -6.12 4.80 9.43
N ILE A 48 -5.84 5.21 8.19
CA ILE A 48 -4.68 4.76 7.41
C ILE A 48 -3.99 5.93 6.71
N ASN A 49 -2.65 5.90 6.65
CA ASN A 49 -1.82 6.81 5.87
C ASN A 49 -0.74 6.02 5.14
N GLY A 50 -0.73 6.06 3.82
CA GLY A 50 0.13 5.19 3.01
C GLY A 50 0.89 5.91 1.93
N THR A 51 2.13 5.45 1.73
CA THR A 51 2.94 5.71 0.54
C THR A 51 3.50 4.39 0.03
N CYS A 52 3.15 3.98 -1.18
CA CYS A 52 3.71 2.77 -1.80
C CYS A 52 3.99 2.98 -3.28
N SER A 53 4.84 2.12 -3.86
CA SER A 53 5.26 2.18 -5.25
C SER A 53 5.39 0.79 -5.85
N GLY A 54 5.07 0.73 -7.14
CA GLY A 54 5.20 -0.44 -8.00
C GLY A 54 5.08 0.00 -9.46
N THR A 55 5.16 -0.95 -10.39
CA THR A 55 4.77 -0.71 -11.78
C THR A 55 3.30 -0.27 -11.88
N VAL A 56 2.91 0.37 -12.98
CA VAL A 56 1.50 0.73 -13.24
C VAL A 56 0.56 -0.45 -12.98
N GLU A 57 0.85 -1.64 -13.53
CA GLU A 57 0.03 -2.85 -13.35
C GLU A 57 -0.08 -3.28 -11.88
N GLN A 58 1.03 -3.26 -11.14
CA GLN A 58 1.02 -3.59 -9.70
C GLN A 58 0.16 -2.60 -8.91
N THR A 59 0.25 -1.30 -9.24
CA THR A 59 -0.53 -0.26 -8.57
C THR A 59 -2.00 -0.18 -9.01
N GLU A 60 -2.39 -0.84 -10.10
CA GLU A 60 -3.79 -0.96 -10.53
C GLU A 60 -4.47 -2.19 -9.88
N LYS A 61 -3.69 -3.20 -9.48
CA LYS A 61 -4.16 -4.35 -8.71
C LYS A 61 -4.34 -4.04 -7.22
N TYR A 62 -3.65 -3.00 -6.74
CA TYR A 62 -3.75 -2.47 -5.39
C TYR A 62 -4.95 -1.53 -5.27
#